data_AF-A0A318KY14-F1
#
_entry.id   AF-A0A318KY14-F1
#
_cell.length_a   1.000
_cell.length_b   1.000
_cell.length_c   1.000
_cell.angle_alpha   90.00
_cell.angle_beta   90.00
_cell.angle_gamma   90.00
#
_symmetry.space_group_name_H-M   'P 1'
#
loop_
_entity.id
_entity.type
_entity.pdbx_description
1 polymer ?
#
loop_
_entity_poly.entity_id
_entity_poly.type
_entity_poly.pdbx_seq_one_letter_code
_entity_poly.pdbx_strand_id
1 'polypeptide(L)'
;MIDKERWTRLPDAGLVERVRHPIDRAEREAALDEIVRRYQKIMSTVGAYHLNDQDRVKDVVQTSVAVATRELVRGDNPREPDKLRAWLCGIVYNRCLEDHRSRVKEDPLPVETLAADDYEQDRLRREDALRPMFDLVAATFTRHQRDIYQLSIRSELHGKALATALSTSAKKAYDLAYENKLRVEAGFGALLLAKHGRPYCAQLAHILDRAGWTGKNDQQFTRILRQRILHHIGTCRRCDNCGTCDERQARLRLPYSTVLIPILLAPELNESLPEIIRRTLDEEEERDRTDKRDGTAAAAGVALVSAAAAQKPGKGGAVVDWIFDGLKGIFVLILVATIGPKLFPDVFHKLHWPTSSTSLSIFVPAGYTVVATPPGVTCSPVATTNCNLRYRQGTRVTLTAQRGEFVTYQGPLSWTGCGTTTSGNSCTLVPTGNARVCLVEPGYQGMPWDWCRG
;
A
#
# COMPACT_ATOMS: atom_id res chain seq x y z
N MET A 1 -17.68 -26.32 -13.78
CA MET A 1 -17.92 -26.76 -12.38
C MET A 1 -16.99 -27.90 -11.97
N ILE A 2 -16.68 -28.85 -12.87
CA ILE A 2 -15.83 -30.03 -12.60
C ILE A 2 -14.36 -29.68 -12.26
N ASP A 3 -13.81 -28.58 -12.77
CA ASP A 3 -12.39 -28.22 -12.56
C ASP A 3 -12.11 -27.55 -11.19
N LYS A 4 -13.07 -26.77 -10.65
CA LYS A 4 -12.90 -26.12 -9.33
C LYS A 4 -12.79 -27.13 -8.17
N GLU A 5 -13.53 -28.24 -8.24
CA GLU A 5 -13.45 -29.29 -7.20
C GLU A 5 -12.11 -30.02 -7.18
N ARG A 6 -11.41 -30.08 -8.31
CA ARG A 6 -10.08 -30.68 -8.40
C ARG A 6 -9.08 -29.90 -7.55
N TRP A 7 -9.04 -28.58 -7.71
CA TRP A 7 -8.10 -27.70 -7.03
C TRP A 7 -8.34 -27.62 -5.52
N THR A 8 -9.60 -27.58 -5.08
CA THR A 8 -9.94 -27.46 -3.65
C THR A 8 -9.61 -28.69 -2.82
N ARG A 9 -9.45 -29.87 -3.43
CA ARG A 9 -9.13 -31.12 -2.73
C ARG A 9 -7.63 -31.42 -2.66
N LEU A 10 -6.80 -30.73 -3.43
CA LEU A 10 -5.35 -30.96 -3.41
C LEU A 10 -4.75 -30.47 -2.08
N PRO A 11 -3.84 -31.23 -1.45
CA PRO A 11 -3.04 -30.71 -0.32
C PRO A 11 -2.07 -29.63 -0.80
N ASP A 12 -1.51 -28.86 0.14
CA ASP A 12 -0.56 -27.78 -0.16
C ASP A 12 0.60 -28.23 -1.03
N ALA A 13 1.22 -29.37 -0.70
CA ALA A 13 2.28 -29.95 -1.52
C ALA A 13 1.84 -30.23 -2.97
N GLY A 14 0.61 -30.71 -3.15
CA GLY A 14 0.04 -30.96 -4.47
C GLY A 14 -0.18 -29.67 -5.27
N LEU A 15 -0.57 -28.58 -4.61
CA LEU A 15 -0.70 -27.27 -5.27
C LEU A 15 0.67 -26.70 -5.66
N VAL A 16 1.65 -26.75 -4.75
CA VAL A 16 3.03 -26.29 -5.03
C VAL A 16 3.63 -27.05 -6.21
N GLU A 17 3.43 -28.36 -6.27
CA GLU A 17 3.90 -29.20 -7.37
C GLU A 17 3.31 -28.77 -8.71
N ARG A 18 2.01 -28.44 -8.74
CA ARG A 18 1.32 -27.96 -9.95
C ARG A 18 1.80 -26.57 -10.40
N VAL A 19 2.32 -25.75 -9.49
CA VAL A 19 2.94 -24.48 -9.85
C VAL A 19 4.34 -24.67 -10.44
N ARG A 20 5.15 -25.56 -9.84
CA ARG A 20 6.53 -25.85 -10.26
C ARG A 20 6.61 -26.61 -11.57
N HIS A 21 5.77 -27.64 -11.70
CA HIS A 21 5.74 -28.55 -12.83
C HIS A 21 4.34 -28.56 -13.49
N PRO A 22 3.91 -27.43 -14.08
CA PRO A 22 2.62 -27.36 -14.73
C PRO A 22 2.64 -28.05 -16.10
N ILE A 23 1.48 -28.55 -16.54
CA ILE A 23 1.24 -28.99 -17.92
C ILE A 23 1.27 -27.77 -18.86
N ASP A 24 0.60 -26.69 -18.45
CA ASP A 24 0.53 -25.44 -19.21
C ASP A 24 0.42 -24.22 -18.28
N ARG A 25 0.48 -23.02 -18.88
CA ARG A 25 0.36 -21.76 -18.14
C ARG A 25 -0.96 -21.65 -17.36
N ALA A 26 -2.05 -22.16 -17.92
CA ALA A 26 -3.37 -22.06 -17.29
C ALA A 26 -3.45 -22.94 -16.03
N GLU A 27 -2.83 -24.12 -16.02
CA GLU A 27 -2.73 -24.98 -14.85
C GLU A 27 -1.91 -24.31 -13.75
N ARG A 28 -0.80 -23.64 -14.10
CA ARG A 28 0.02 -22.87 -13.15
C ARG A 28 -0.78 -21.72 -12.52
N GLU A 29 -1.48 -20.93 -13.34
CA GLU A 29 -2.32 -19.82 -12.86
C GLU A 29 -3.43 -20.32 -11.94
N ALA A 30 -4.13 -21.40 -12.31
CA ALA A 30 -5.19 -22.00 -11.50
C ALA A 30 -4.68 -22.51 -10.14
N ALA A 31 -3.50 -23.11 -10.11
CA ALA A 31 -2.87 -23.56 -8.86
C ALA A 31 -2.52 -22.39 -7.94
N LEU A 32 -1.95 -21.31 -8.49
CA LEU A 32 -1.63 -20.08 -7.76
C LEU A 32 -2.88 -19.38 -7.22
N ASP A 33 -3.93 -19.26 -8.05
CA ASP A 33 -5.22 -18.71 -7.66
C ASP A 33 -5.83 -19.48 -6.49
N GLU A 34 -5.75 -20.82 -6.50
CA GLU A 34 -6.23 -21.64 -5.40
C GLU A 34 -5.41 -21.46 -4.11
N ILE A 35 -4.08 -21.39 -4.21
CA ILE A 35 -3.20 -21.09 -3.07
C ILE A 35 -3.61 -19.76 -2.42
N VAL A 36 -3.74 -18.72 -3.24
CA VAL A 36 -4.13 -17.40 -2.75
C VAL A 36 -5.54 -17.40 -2.19
N ARG A 37 -6.51 -18.05 -2.85
CA ARG A 37 -7.88 -18.16 -2.34
C ARG A 37 -7.93 -18.79 -0.95
N ARG A 38 -7.11 -19.81 -0.69
CA ARG A 38 -7.00 -20.46 0.63
C ARG A 38 -6.34 -19.56 1.68
N TYR A 39 -5.26 -18.89 1.30
CA TYR A 39 -4.38 -18.25 2.27
C TYR A 39 -4.52 -16.72 2.38
N GLN A 40 -5.26 -16.06 1.49
CA GLN A 40 -5.41 -14.60 1.51
C GLN A 40 -5.92 -14.09 2.85
N LYS A 41 -6.90 -14.75 3.47
CA LYS A 41 -7.48 -14.27 4.72
C LYS A 41 -6.46 -14.35 5.85
N ILE A 42 -5.75 -15.47 5.99
CA ILE A 42 -4.72 -15.62 7.03
C ILE A 42 -3.56 -14.62 6.80
N MET A 43 -3.14 -14.41 5.56
CA MET A 43 -2.15 -13.40 5.18
C MET A 43 -2.61 -11.99 5.61
N SER A 44 -3.86 -11.60 5.30
CA SER A 44 -4.42 -10.33 5.77
C SER A 44 -4.52 -10.25 7.28
N THR A 45 -4.78 -11.36 7.96
CA THR A 45 -4.90 -11.38 9.42
C THR A 45 -3.53 -11.14 10.09
N VAL A 46 -2.47 -11.81 9.60
CA VAL A 46 -1.08 -11.55 10.01
C VAL A 46 -0.69 -10.10 9.74
N GLY A 47 -1.01 -9.57 8.55
CA GLY A 47 -0.78 -8.16 8.25
C GLY A 47 -1.50 -7.23 9.23
N ALA A 48 -2.78 -7.49 9.51
CA ALA A 48 -3.59 -6.68 10.42
C ALA A 48 -3.06 -6.68 11.85
N TYR A 49 -2.52 -7.81 12.31
CA TYR A 49 -1.87 -7.92 13.62
C TYR A 49 -0.68 -6.97 13.76
N HIS A 50 0.12 -6.78 12.70
CA HIS A 50 1.33 -5.95 12.76
C HIS A 50 1.11 -4.49 12.36
N LEU A 51 0.16 -4.19 11.48
CA LEU A 51 0.05 -2.86 10.85
C LEU A 51 -1.16 -2.06 11.35
N ASN A 52 -2.24 -2.73 11.76
CA ASN A 52 -3.52 -2.13 12.17
C ASN A 52 -4.04 -1.03 11.22
N ASP A 53 -3.72 -1.14 9.94
CA ASP A 53 -4.06 -0.18 8.91
C ASP A 53 -4.43 -0.95 7.65
N GLN A 54 -5.65 -0.73 7.18
CA GLN A 54 -6.23 -1.52 6.12
C GLN A 54 -5.49 -1.38 4.78
N ASP A 55 -5.08 -0.16 4.42
CA ASP A 55 -4.38 0.07 3.15
C ASP A 55 -2.97 -0.49 3.20
N ARG A 56 -2.28 -0.34 4.33
CA ARG A 56 -0.95 -0.95 4.52
C ARG A 56 -1.03 -2.48 4.47
N VAL A 57 -2.05 -3.07 5.08
CA VAL A 57 -2.27 -4.53 5.01
C VAL A 57 -2.53 -4.98 3.57
N LYS A 58 -3.37 -4.26 2.83
CA LYS A 58 -3.64 -4.55 1.42
C LYS A 58 -2.35 -4.54 0.60
N ASP A 59 -1.56 -3.49 0.72
CA ASP A 59 -0.30 -3.34 -0.02
C ASP A 59 0.71 -4.45 0.34
N VAL A 60 0.84 -4.77 1.63
CA VAL A 60 1.70 -5.85 2.09
C VAL A 60 1.24 -7.21 1.57
N VAL A 61 -0.06 -7.51 1.58
CA VAL A 61 -0.58 -8.78 1.05
C VAL A 61 -0.36 -8.87 -0.46
N GLN A 62 -0.67 -7.81 -1.22
CA GLN A 62 -0.47 -7.76 -2.66
C GLN A 62 1.00 -7.97 -3.06
N THR A 63 1.92 -7.28 -2.38
CA THR A 63 3.37 -7.43 -2.60
C THR A 63 3.87 -8.81 -2.17
N SER A 64 3.34 -9.37 -1.08
CA SER A 64 3.67 -10.71 -0.61
C SER A 64 3.23 -11.78 -1.61
N VAL A 65 2.05 -11.65 -2.22
CA VAL A 65 1.60 -12.57 -3.29
C VAL A 65 2.51 -12.47 -4.51
N ALA A 66 2.90 -11.26 -4.94
CA ALA A 66 3.86 -11.12 -6.05
C ALA A 66 5.23 -11.75 -5.75
N VAL A 67 5.68 -11.73 -4.49
CA VAL A 67 6.92 -12.41 -4.06
C VAL A 67 6.73 -13.92 -4.06
N ALA A 68 5.65 -14.41 -3.43
CA ALA A 68 5.33 -15.82 -3.35
C ALA A 68 5.19 -16.45 -4.74
N THR A 69 4.49 -15.79 -5.66
CA THR A 69 4.35 -16.25 -7.05
C THR A 69 5.71 -16.44 -7.71
N ARG A 70 6.63 -15.45 -7.62
CA ARG A 70 7.99 -15.58 -8.20
C ARG A 70 8.76 -16.75 -7.60
N GLU A 71 8.78 -16.86 -6.28
CA GLU A 71 9.54 -17.92 -5.60
C GLU A 71 8.98 -19.32 -5.87
N LEU A 72 7.66 -19.46 -5.96
CA LEU A 72 7.02 -20.73 -6.33
C LEU A 72 7.32 -21.12 -7.77
N VAL A 73 7.25 -20.17 -8.71
CA VAL A 73 7.50 -20.41 -10.14
C VAL A 73 8.95 -20.81 -10.40
N ARG A 74 9.90 -20.22 -9.69
CA ARG A 74 11.32 -20.59 -9.78
C ARG A 74 11.64 -21.93 -9.14
N GLY A 75 10.77 -22.39 -8.25
CA GLY A 75 10.98 -23.63 -7.49
C GLY A 75 11.93 -23.47 -6.30
N ASP A 76 12.29 -22.24 -5.92
CA ASP A 76 13.25 -21.95 -4.84
C ASP A 76 12.65 -22.23 -3.45
N ASN A 77 11.36 -21.89 -3.27
CA ASN A 77 10.64 -21.98 -2.00
C ASN A 77 9.16 -22.35 -2.20
N PRO A 78 8.45 -22.77 -1.15
CA PRO A 78 9.00 -23.27 0.11
C PRO A 78 9.75 -24.59 -0.11
N ARG A 79 10.88 -24.80 0.59
CA ARG A 79 11.65 -26.06 0.51
C ARG A 79 10.85 -27.29 0.94
N GLU A 80 9.97 -27.09 1.92
CA GLU A 80 9.01 -28.08 2.41
C GLU A 80 7.61 -27.66 1.94
N PRO A 81 7.06 -28.25 0.86
CA PRO A 81 5.78 -27.85 0.29
C PRO A 81 4.61 -27.93 1.27
N ASP A 82 4.64 -28.85 2.23
CA ASP A 82 3.63 -28.99 3.28
C ASP A 82 3.63 -27.81 4.27
N LYS A 83 4.68 -26.99 4.30
CA LYS A 83 4.78 -25.78 5.14
C LYS A 83 4.40 -24.50 4.38
N LEU A 84 3.69 -24.62 3.26
CA LEU A 84 3.27 -23.49 2.41
C LEU A 84 2.62 -22.37 3.23
N ARG A 85 1.69 -22.71 4.12
CA ARG A 85 1.02 -21.74 4.99
C ARG A 85 1.99 -20.94 5.86
N ALA A 86 2.89 -21.61 6.57
CA ALA A 86 3.86 -20.97 7.46
C ALA A 86 4.83 -20.08 6.66
N TRP A 87 5.24 -20.54 5.48
CA TRP A 87 6.09 -19.77 4.57
C TRP A 87 5.40 -18.50 4.04
N LEU A 88 4.14 -18.59 3.59
CA LEU A 88 3.37 -17.41 3.15
C LEU A 88 3.19 -16.39 4.28
N CYS A 89 2.91 -16.85 5.51
CA CYS A 89 2.83 -15.98 6.68
C CYS A 89 4.19 -15.33 7.00
N GLY A 90 5.28 -16.07 6.82
CA GLY A 90 6.65 -15.55 6.96
C GLY A 90 6.97 -14.44 5.96
N ILE A 91 6.52 -14.56 4.70
CA ILE A 91 6.66 -13.49 3.70
C ILE A 91 5.93 -12.24 4.17
N VAL A 92 4.66 -12.37 4.56
CA VAL A 92 3.84 -11.23 5.04
C VAL A 92 4.49 -10.57 6.25
N TYR A 93 4.93 -11.36 7.23
CA TYR A 93 5.61 -10.86 8.42
C TYR A 93 6.85 -10.04 8.07
N ASN A 94 7.72 -10.56 7.20
CA ASN A 94 8.92 -9.85 6.77
C ASN A 94 8.58 -8.54 6.05
N ARG A 95 7.53 -8.53 5.23
CA ARG A 95 7.03 -7.31 4.56
C ARG A 95 6.44 -6.31 5.54
N CYS A 96 5.72 -6.75 6.58
CA CYS A 96 5.29 -5.87 7.66
C CYS A 96 6.49 -5.23 8.39
N LEU A 97 7.54 -5.99 8.66
CA LEU A 97 8.77 -5.47 9.26
C LEU A 97 9.48 -4.47 8.34
N GLU A 98 9.53 -4.71 7.04
CA GLU A 98 10.09 -3.78 6.06
C GLU A 98 9.27 -2.49 5.96
N ASP A 99 7.94 -2.57 5.86
CA ASP A 99 7.06 -1.40 5.87
C ASP A 99 7.27 -0.60 7.16
N HIS A 100 7.34 -1.27 8.31
CA HIS A 100 7.66 -0.64 9.58
C HIS A 100 9.03 0.05 9.54
N ARG A 101 10.12 -0.66 9.20
CA ARG A 101 11.49 -0.11 9.13
C ARG A 101 11.64 1.04 8.14
N SER A 102 10.94 1.00 7.01
CA SER A 102 10.96 2.08 6.01
C SER A 102 10.33 3.38 6.54
N ARG A 103 9.50 3.28 7.59
CA ARG A 103 8.76 4.38 8.21
C ARG A 103 9.29 4.74 9.61
N VAL A 104 9.89 3.78 10.30
CA VAL A 104 10.37 3.87 11.67
C VAL A 104 11.85 4.21 11.70
N LYS A 105 12.06 5.52 11.72
CA LYS A 105 13.08 6.15 12.55
C LYS A 105 12.66 6.29 14.03
N GLU A 106 11.55 5.69 14.48
CA GLU A 106 11.15 5.58 15.91
C GLU A 106 10.20 4.39 16.22
N ASP A 107 10.65 3.55 17.15
CA ASP A 107 10.06 2.44 17.95
C ASP A 107 9.69 1.04 17.38
N PRO A 108 10.13 -0.08 18.02
CA PRO A 108 9.86 -1.45 17.59
C PRO A 108 8.48 -2.00 17.99
N LEU A 109 7.96 -2.92 17.18
CA LEU A 109 6.76 -3.71 17.47
C LEU A 109 7.02 -4.74 18.59
N PRO A 110 6.03 -5.04 19.46
CA PRO A 110 6.08 -6.21 20.33
C PRO A 110 6.05 -7.50 19.48
N VAL A 111 7.03 -8.38 19.68
CA VAL A 111 7.12 -9.68 19.01
C VAL A 111 6.69 -10.77 19.97
N GLU A 112 5.55 -11.40 19.69
CA GLU A 112 5.27 -12.77 20.10
C GLU A 112 4.98 -13.58 18.84
N THR A 113 5.87 -14.52 18.53
CA THR A 113 5.67 -15.53 17.49
C THR A 113 4.81 -16.65 18.05
N LEU A 114 3.50 -16.58 17.81
CA LEU A 114 2.56 -17.65 18.13
C LEU A 114 2.41 -18.60 16.94
N ALA A 115 2.24 -19.90 17.21
CA ALA A 115 2.15 -20.94 16.20
C ALA A 115 0.95 -20.71 15.27
N ALA A 116 1.15 -20.95 13.97
CA ALA A 116 0.19 -20.58 12.95
C ALA A 116 -1.17 -21.31 13.12
N ASP A 117 -1.21 -22.56 13.60
CA ASP A 117 -2.45 -23.37 13.62
C ASP A 117 -3.45 -22.90 14.70
N ASP A 118 -2.96 -22.41 15.84
CA ASP A 118 -3.80 -21.80 16.90
C ASP A 118 -4.55 -20.56 16.40
N TYR A 119 -3.98 -19.89 15.39
CA TYR A 119 -4.49 -18.65 14.86
C TYR A 119 -5.77 -18.81 14.04
N GLU A 120 -5.94 -19.89 13.28
CA GLU A 120 -7.09 -20.05 12.38
C GLU A 120 -8.36 -20.33 13.18
N GLN A 121 -8.30 -21.25 14.14
CA GLN A 121 -9.44 -21.59 15.00
C GLN A 121 -9.81 -20.43 15.93
N ASP A 122 -8.82 -19.73 16.50
CA ASP A 122 -9.08 -18.55 17.32
C ASP A 122 -9.63 -17.38 16.47
N ARG A 123 -9.13 -17.20 15.24
CA ARG A 123 -9.68 -16.22 14.30
C ARG A 123 -11.13 -16.52 13.96
N LEU A 124 -11.47 -17.77 13.62
CA LEU A 124 -12.85 -18.16 13.33
C LEU A 124 -13.78 -17.90 14.52
N ARG A 125 -13.34 -18.24 15.74
CA ARG A 125 -14.08 -17.92 16.97
C ARG A 125 -14.29 -16.42 17.13
N ARG A 126 -13.25 -15.60 16.93
CA ARG A 126 -13.34 -14.14 17.02
C ARG A 126 -14.23 -13.56 15.90
N GLU A 127 -14.20 -14.14 14.71
CA GLU A 127 -15.09 -13.79 13.60
C GLU A 127 -16.54 -14.05 13.94
N ASP A 128 -16.88 -15.23 14.46
CA ASP A 128 -18.24 -15.57 14.86
C ASP A 128 -18.75 -14.67 15.99
N ALA A 129 -17.89 -14.26 16.91
CA ALA A 129 -18.22 -13.27 17.94
C ALA A 129 -18.51 -11.87 17.36
N LEU A 130 -17.91 -11.52 16.22
CA LEU A 130 -18.08 -10.21 15.57
C LEU A 130 -19.22 -10.18 14.54
N ARG A 131 -19.64 -11.31 13.98
CA ARG A 131 -20.76 -11.37 13.02
C ARG A 131 -22.01 -10.61 13.49
N PRO A 132 -22.49 -10.77 14.75
CA PRO A 132 -23.64 -10.03 15.24
C PRO A 132 -23.42 -8.50 15.24
N MET A 133 -22.20 -8.04 15.52
CA MET A 133 -21.87 -6.61 15.50
C MET A 133 -21.93 -6.04 14.08
N PHE A 134 -21.46 -6.79 13.09
CA PHE A 134 -21.62 -6.39 11.69
C PHE A 134 -23.09 -6.34 11.27
N ASP A 135 -23.92 -7.30 11.72
CA ASP A 135 -25.35 -7.30 11.44
C ASP A 135 -26.07 -6.11 12.07
N LEU A 136 -25.71 -5.75 13.31
CA LEU A 136 -26.21 -4.56 13.98
C LEU A 136 -25.85 -3.29 13.20
N VAL A 137 -24.60 -3.16 12.73
CA VAL A 137 -24.18 -2.03 11.91
C VAL A 137 -24.96 -2.00 10.60
N ALA A 138 -25.06 -3.13 9.89
CA ALA A 138 -25.77 -3.25 8.62
C ALA A 138 -27.27 -2.94 8.78
N ALA A 139 -27.90 -3.28 9.90
CA ALA A 139 -29.29 -2.94 10.18
C ALA A 139 -29.54 -1.42 10.16
N THR A 140 -28.52 -0.60 10.47
CA THR A 140 -28.60 0.87 10.44
C THR A 140 -28.45 1.49 9.04
N PHE A 141 -28.24 0.69 8.01
CA PHE A 141 -28.06 1.16 6.63
C PHE A 141 -29.39 1.36 5.92
N THR A 142 -29.38 2.06 4.77
CA THR A 142 -30.53 2.06 3.86
C THR A 142 -30.71 0.67 3.25
N ARG A 143 -31.89 0.40 2.66
CA ARG A 143 -32.11 -0.86 1.92
C ARG A 143 -31.02 -1.10 0.88
N HIS A 144 -30.74 -0.09 0.04
CA HIS A 144 -29.71 -0.19 -0.99
C HIS A 144 -28.30 -0.44 -0.43
N GLN A 145 -27.92 0.22 0.66
CA GLN A 145 -26.63 0.00 1.33
C GLN A 145 -26.54 -1.41 1.95
N ARG A 146 -27.65 -1.93 2.50
CA ARG A 146 -27.71 -3.33 2.96
C ARG A 146 -27.57 -4.31 1.81
N ASP A 147 -28.22 -4.06 0.67
CA ASP A 147 -28.10 -4.91 -0.51
C ASP A 147 -26.63 -4.97 -0.97
N ILE A 148 -25.94 -3.82 -1.04
CA ILE A 148 -24.50 -3.79 -1.34
C ILE A 148 -23.69 -4.54 -0.27
N TYR A 149 -24.00 -4.39 1.01
CA TYR A 149 -23.28 -5.09 2.10
C TYR A 149 -23.41 -6.61 1.99
N GLN A 150 -24.61 -7.11 1.68
CA GLN A 150 -24.87 -8.53 1.51
C GLN A 150 -24.11 -9.10 0.30
N LEU A 151 -24.04 -8.34 -0.80
CA LEU A 151 -23.34 -8.78 -2.00
C LEU A 151 -21.81 -8.67 -1.84
N SER A 152 -21.30 -7.51 -1.45
CA SER A 152 -19.86 -7.26 -1.43
C SER A 152 -19.15 -7.85 -0.22
N ILE A 153 -19.68 -7.68 1.00
CA ILE A 153 -19.00 -8.12 2.22
C ILE A 153 -19.38 -9.56 2.59
N ARG A 154 -20.67 -9.88 2.58
CA ARG A 154 -21.13 -11.23 3.02
C ARG A 154 -20.92 -12.30 1.95
N SER A 155 -21.16 -11.96 0.70
CA SER A 155 -21.00 -12.89 -0.42
C SER A 155 -19.66 -12.72 -1.15
N GLU A 156 -18.83 -11.77 -0.71
CA GLU A 156 -17.52 -11.46 -1.30
C GLU A 156 -17.58 -11.22 -2.83
N LEU A 157 -18.71 -10.72 -3.35
CA LEU A 157 -18.89 -10.43 -4.78
C LEU A 157 -18.25 -9.10 -5.15
N HIS A 158 -17.38 -9.12 -6.17
CA HIS A 158 -16.62 -7.96 -6.65
C HIS A 158 -16.58 -7.85 -8.18
N GLY A 159 -15.97 -6.76 -8.67
CA GLY A 159 -15.78 -6.48 -10.09
C GLY A 159 -17.04 -6.69 -10.93
N LYS A 160 -16.91 -7.50 -12.00
CA LYS A 160 -17.99 -7.80 -12.93
C LYS A 160 -19.18 -8.52 -12.27
N ALA A 161 -18.93 -9.43 -11.33
CA ALA A 161 -19.99 -10.18 -10.67
C ALA A 161 -20.87 -9.26 -9.80
N LEU A 162 -20.25 -8.35 -9.06
CA LEU A 162 -20.97 -7.34 -8.29
C LEU A 162 -21.74 -6.37 -9.20
N ALA A 163 -21.13 -5.94 -10.30
CA ALA A 163 -21.75 -5.06 -11.28
C ALA A 163 -23.00 -5.67 -11.90
N THR A 164 -22.95 -6.96 -12.25
CA THR A 164 -24.11 -7.72 -12.73
C THR A 164 -25.19 -7.81 -11.65
N ALA A 165 -24.83 -8.14 -10.41
CA ALA A 165 -25.80 -8.27 -9.31
C ALA A 165 -26.48 -6.93 -8.96
N LEU A 166 -25.77 -5.80 -9.09
CA LEU A 166 -26.29 -4.45 -8.85
C LEU A 166 -26.91 -3.81 -10.11
N SER A 167 -26.91 -4.50 -11.25
CA SER A 167 -27.36 -3.97 -12.55
C SER A 167 -26.73 -2.61 -12.90
N THR A 168 -25.41 -2.50 -12.74
CA THR A 168 -24.67 -1.25 -12.95
C THR A 168 -23.32 -1.48 -13.65
N SER A 169 -22.56 -0.42 -13.92
CA SER A 169 -21.24 -0.55 -14.53
C SER A 169 -20.20 -1.06 -13.53
N ALA A 170 -19.13 -1.71 -14.01
CA ALA A 170 -18.04 -2.19 -13.15
C ALA A 170 -17.44 -1.09 -12.28
N LYS A 171 -17.19 0.09 -12.87
CA LYS A 171 -16.73 1.27 -12.13
C LYS A 171 -17.71 1.68 -11.03
N LYS A 172 -19.01 1.75 -11.34
CA LYS A 172 -20.01 2.17 -10.35
C LYS A 172 -20.17 1.14 -9.23
N ALA A 173 -20.10 -0.15 -9.55
CA ALA A 173 -20.12 -1.22 -8.56
C ALA A 173 -18.92 -1.16 -7.62
N TYR A 174 -17.72 -0.90 -8.15
CA TYR A 174 -16.51 -0.65 -7.37
C TYR A 174 -16.69 0.54 -6.43
N ASP A 175 -17.14 1.69 -6.95
CA ASP A 175 -17.37 2.90 -6.14
C ASP A 175 -18.37 2.61 -5.00
N LEU A 176 -19.47 1.91 -5.30
CA LEU A 176 -20.48 1.52 -4.30
C LEU A 176 -19.93 0.58 -3.23
N ALA A 177 -19.13 -0.43 -3.62
CA ALA A 177 -18.52 -1.37 -2.68
C ALA A 177 -17.53 -0.66 -1.75
N TYR A 178 -16.67 0.20 -2.32
CA TYR A 178 -15.68 0.97 -1.58
C TYR A 178 -16.35 1.92 -0.58
N GLU A 179 -17.34 2.69 -1.01
CA GLU A 179 -18.05 3.57 -0.07
C GLU A 179 -18.81 2.77 1.00
N ASN A 180 -19.34 1.59 0.67
CA ASN A 180 -20.05 0.76 1.65
C ASN A 180 -19.10 0.16 2.68
N LYS A 181 -17.90 -0.24 2.26
CA LYS A 181 -16.80 -0.66 3.13
C LYS A 181 -16.45 0.44 4.15
N LEU A 182 -16.27 1.68 3.69
CA LEU A 182 -16.04 2.83 4.59
C LEU A 182 -17.22 3.06 5.56
N ARG A 183 -18.46 2.83 5.12
CA ARG A 183 -19.65 2.95 5.98
C ARG A 183 -19.72 1.86 7.04
N VAL A 184 -19.30 0.63 6.72
CA VAL A 184 -19.18 -0.47 7.69
C VAL A 184 -18.11 -0.15 8.70
N GLU A 185 -16.92 0.26 8.27
CA GLU A 185 -15.81 0.63 9.15
C GLU A 185 -16.21 1.75 10.13
N ALA A 186 -16.76 2.85 9.61
CA ALA A 186 -17.23 3.98 10.41
C ALA A 186 -18.40 3.57 11.33
N GLY A 187 -19.33 2.75 10.83
CA GLY A 187 -20.45 2.25 11.62
C GLY A 187 -20.01 1.35 12.78
N PHE A 188 -19.01 0.51 12.56
CA PHE A 188 -18.40 -0.33 13.58
C PHE A 188 -17.71 0.51 14.65
N GLY A 189 -16.95 1.52 14.25
CA GLY A 189 -16.36 2.50 15.19
C GLY A 189 -17.42 3.22 16.03
N ALA A 190 -18.51 3.66 15.42
CA ALA A 190 -19.63 4.27 16.12
C ALA A 190 -20.32 3.31 17.11
N LEU A 191 -20.46 2.02 16.77
CA LEU A 191 -21.00 1.00 17.66
C LEU A 191 -20.09 0.78 18.88
N LEU A 192 -18.76 0.71 18.67
CA LEU A 192 -17.80 0.59 19.76
C LEU A 192 -17.85 1.79 20.71
N LEU A 193 -17.96 3.00 20.17
CA LEU A 193 -18.17 4.21 20.98
C LEU A 193 -19.51 4.21 21.71
N ALA A 194 -20.58 3.69 21.11
CA ALA A 194 -21.85 3.55 21.81
C ALA A 194 -21.73 2.59 23.01
N LYS A 195 -21.04 1.45 22.83
CA LYS A 195 -20.85 0.44 23.89
C LYS A 195 -19.89 0.88 24.98
N HIS A 196 -18.79 1.55 24.64
CA HIS A 196 -17.66 1.77 25.55
C HIS A 196 -17.23 3.23 25.68
N GLY A 197 -17.69 4.11 24.81
CA GLY A 197 -17.23 5.50 24.70
C GLY A 197 -17.77 6.45 25.78
N ARG A 198 -18.89 6.11 26.41
CA ARG A 198 -19.61 6.98 27.37
C ARG A 198 -18.71 7.62 28.45
N PRO A 199 -17.80 6.88 29.12
CA PRO A 199 -16.97 7.46 30.19
C PRO A 199 -15.97 8.52 29.71
N TYR A 200 -15.65 8.55 28.41
CA TYR A 200 -14.56 9.37 27.89
C TYR A 200 -15.03 10.72 27.32
N CYS A 201 -16.33 10.90 27.06
CA CYS A 201 -16.87 12.14 26.49
C CYS A 201 -18.29 12.43 26.97
N ALA A 202 -18.46 13.54 27.69
CA ALA A 202 -19.76 13.98 28.20
C ALA A 202 -20.77 14.28 27.07
N GLN A 203 -20.31 14.83 25.94
CA GLN A 203 -21.19 15.11 24.81
C GLN A 203 -21.66 13.82 24.13
N LEU A 204 -20.79 12.81 24.03
CA LEU A 204 -21.18 11.47 23.58
C LEU A 204 -22.19 10.85 24.54
N ALA A 205 -21.95 10.93 25.85
CA ALA A 205 -22.90 10.46 26.87
C ALA A 205 -24.29 11.08 26.67
N HIS A 206 -24.37 12.40 26.48
CA HIS A 206 -25.62 13.09 26.18
C HIS A 206 -26.27 12.68 24.85
N ILE A 207 -25.48 12.35 23.81
CA ILE A 207 -26.02 11.78 22.56
C ILE A 207 -26.67 10.42 22.82
N LEU A 208 -26.01 9.57 23.62
CA LEU A 208 -26.51 8.24 23.98
C LEU A 208 -27.78 8.35 24.85
N ASP A 209 -27.79 9.25 25.83
CA ASP A 209 -28.95 9.51 26.71
C ASP A 209 -30.18 9.94 25.91
N ARG A 210 -30.03 10.93 25.01
CA ARG A 210 -31.13 11.39 24.15
C ARG A 210 -31.63 10.35 23.15
N ALA A 211 -30.84 9.32 22.87
CA ALA A 211 -31.25 8.21 22.02
C ALA A 211 -31.85 7.05 22.82
N GLY A 212 -31.92 7.14 24.15
CA GLY A 212 -32.35 6.04 25.01
C GLY A 212 -31.40 4.85 24.99
N TRP A 213 -30.13 5.05 24.61
CA TRP A 213 -29.15 3.98 24.54
C TRP A 213 -28.71 3.56 25.95
N THR A 214 -29.14 2.37 26.35
CA THR A 214 -28.82 1.78 27.66
C THR A 214 -27.66 0.79 27.60
N GLY A 215 -27.26 0.37 26.40
CA GLY A 215 -26.27 -0.69 26.19
C GLY A 215 -26.77 -2.11 26.51
N LYS A 216 -28.04 -2.27 26.93
CA LYS A 216 -28.64 -3.57 27.28
C LYS A 216 -29.28 -4.29 26.10
N ASN A 217 -29.76 -3.53 25.11
CA ASN A 217 -30.34 -4.04 23.89
C ASN A 217 -29.68 -3.39 22.69
N ASP A 218 -28.91 -4.16 21.95
CA ASP A 218 -28.19 -3.66 20.77
C ASP A 218 -29.12 -3.21 19.63
N GLN A 219 -30.40 -3.61 19.62
CA GLN A 219 -31.40 -3.09 18.68
C GLN A 219 -31.70 -1.59 18.88
N GLN A 220 -31.30 -1.01 20.02
CA GLN A 220 -31.32 0.44 20.24
C GLN A 220 -30.30 1.19 19.35
N PHE A 221 -29.37 0.46 18.70
CA PHE A 221 -28.40 1.03 17.79
C PHE A 221 -29.06 1.32 16.44
N THR A 222 -29.64 2.51 16.32
CA THR A 222 -30.39 2.93 15.13
C THR A 222 -29.52 3.70 14.13
N ARG A 223 -30.02 3.86 12.91
CA ARG A 223 -29.44 4.77 11.90
C ARG A 223 -29.24 6.18 12.44
N ILE A 224 -30.23 6.71 13.16
CA ILE A 224 -30.18 8.07 13.72
C ILE A 224 -29.06 8.16 14.76
N LEU A 225 -28.96 7.18 15.67
CA LEU A 225 -27.90 7.15 16.67
C LEU A 225 -26.52 7.06 16.02
N ARG A 226 -26.33 6.14 15.07
CA ARG A 226 -25.06 6.01 14.31
C ARG A 226 -24.66 7.34 13.67
N GLN A 227 -25.57 8.00 12.96
CA GLN A 227 -25.27 9.27 12.30
C GLN A 227 -24.94 10.39 13.29
N ARG A 228 -25.60 10.44 14.46
CA ARG A 228 -25.28 11.41 15.52
C ARG A 228 -23.88 11.20 16.08
N ILE A 229 -23.46 9.94 16.27
CA ILE A 229 -22.10 9.62 16.73
C ILE A 229 -21.07 9.98 15.66
N LEU A 230 -21.31 9.65 14.38
CA LEU A 230 -20.40 10.01 13.29
C LEU A 230 -20.27 11.53 13.11
N HIS A 231 -21.38 12.27 13.21
CA HIS A 231 -21.36 13.74 13.19
C HIS A 231 -20.60 14.31 14.40
N HIS A 232 -20.71 13.68 15.57
CA HIS A 232 -20.00 14.09 16.77
C HIS A 232 -18.47 14.05 16.60
N ILE A 233 -17.97 13.01 15.94
CA ILE A 233 -16.54 12.81 15.72
C ILE A 233 -16.03 13.70 14.59
N GLY A 234 -16.76 13.81 13.48
CA GLY A 234 -16.21 14.43 12.27
C GLY A 234 -16.59 15.89 11.99
N THR A 235 -17.66 16.43 12.60
CA THR A 235 -18.19 17.77 12.23
C THR A 235 -18.86 18.52 13.39
N CYS A 236 -18.58 18.13 14.63
CA CYS A 236 -19.26 18.69 15.80
C CYS A 236 -18.66 20.01 16.22
N ARG A 237 -19.37 21.11 15.98
CA ARG A 237 -18.94 22.46 16.40
C ARG A 237 -18.73 22.62 17.91
N ARG A 238 -19.41 21.82 18.75
CA ARG A 238 -19.29 21.89 20.21
C ARG A 238 -18.01 21.23 20.74
N CYS A 239 -17.50 20.24 20.01
CA CYS A 239 -16.34 19.45 20.43
C CYS A 239 -15.17 19.55 19.45
N ASP A 240 -15.28 20.44 18.47
CA ASP A 240 -14.31 20.65 17.39
C ASP A 240 -13.76 19.35 16.82
N ASN A 241 -14.65 18.53 16.22
CA ASN A 241 -14.33 17.19 15.70
C ASN A 241 -13.70 16.30 16.77
N CYS A 242 -14.52 15.92 17.77
CA CYS A 242 -14.08 15.40 19.07
C CYS A 242 -12.87 14.43 19.01
N GLY A 243 -11.66 14.99 19.15
CA GLY A 243 -10.40 14.23 19.05
C GLY A 243 -10.32 13.11 20.09
N THR A 244 -10.91 13.31 21.27
CA THR A 244 -11.03 12.26 22.29
C THR A 244 -11.82 11.05 21.79
N CYS A 245 -12.98 11.27 21.15
CA CYS A 245 -13.77 10.16 20.61
C CYS A 245 -13.08 9.52 19.40
N ASP A 246 -12.40 10.29 18.58
CA ASP A 246 -11.62 9.79 17.44
C ASP A 246 -10.48 8.87 17.90
N GLU A 247 -9.66 9.34 18.84
CA GLU A 247 -8.57 8.55 19.43
C GLU A 247 -9.10 7.30 20.17
N ARG A 248 -10.19 7.45 20.94
CA ARG A 248 -10.81 6.33 21.65
C ARG A 248 -11.40 5.32 20.68
N GLN A 249 -12.02 5.76 19.59
CA GLN A 249 -12.50 4.85 18.55
C GLN A 249 -11.35 4.04 17.95
N ALA A 250 -10.24 4.70 17.60
CA ALA A 250 -9.06 4.01 17.07
C ALA A 250 -8.55 2.96 18.05
N ARG A 251 -8.43 3.30 19.35
CA ARG A 251 -8.00 2.37 20.40
C ARG A 251 -8.98 1.22 20.64
N LEU A 252 -10.28 1.51 20.69
CA LEU A 252 -11.34 0.50 20.89
C LEU A 252 -11.43 -0.47 19.71
N ARG A 253 -11.01 -0.05 18.52
CA ARG A 253 -10.99 -0.89 17.32
C ARG A 253 -9.82 -1.86 17.28
N LEU A 254 -8.69 -1.53 17.93
CA LEU A 254 -7.46 -2.35 17.92
C LEU A 254 -7.70 -3.84 18.20
N PRO A 255 -8.45 -4.25 19.24
CA PRO A 255 -8.65 -5.66 19.56
C PRO A 255 -9.40 -6.45 18.47
N TYR A 256 -10.08 -5.74 17.56
CA TYR A 256 -10.91 -6.32 16.51
C TYR A 256 -10.25 -6.25 15.13
N SER A 257 -9.12 -5.56 14.99
CA SER A 257 -8.51 -5.28 13.69
C SER A 257 -8.11 -6.53 12.93
N THR A 258 -7.63 -7.55 13.65
CA THR A 258 -7.26 -8.85 13.06
C THR A 258 -8.44 -9.51 12.38
N VAL A 259 -9.68 -9.25 12.79
CA VAL A 259 -10.86 -9.84 12.14
C VAL A 259 -11.54 -8.84 11.19
N LEU A 260 -11.66 -7.59 11.62
CA LEU A 260 -12.31 -6.53 10.85
C LEU A 260 -11.61 -6.27 9.51
N ILE A 261 -10.28 -6.15 9.51
CA ILE A 261 -9.52 -5.81 8.30
C ILE A 261 -9.62 -6.91 7.24
N PRO A 262 -9.38 -8.21 7.53
CA PRO A 262 -9.53 -9.26 6.52
C PRO A 262 -10.94 -9.33 5.91
N ILE A 263 -12.00 -9.13 6.69
CA ILE A 263 -13.38 -9.14 6.19
C ILE A 263 -13.61 -7.96 5.22
N LEU A 264 -13.11 -6.78 5.56
CA LEU A 264 -13.29 -5.58 4.73
C LEU A 264 -12.41 -5.61 3.46
N LEU A 265 -11.27 -6.29 3.49
CA LEU A 265 -10.32 -6.38 2.38
C LEU A 265 -10.59 -7.53 1.41
N ALA A 266 -11.10 -8.67 1.89
CA ALA A 266 -11.32 -9.88 1.07
C ALA A 266 -11.97 -9.58 -0.29
N PRO A 267 -13.10 -8.86 -0.33
CA PRO A 267 -13.53 -8.02 -1.45
C PRO A 267 -12.53 -7.64 -2.55
N GLU A 268 -11.68 -6.67 -2.24
CA GLU A 268 -10.75 -6.01 -3.16
C GLU A 268 -9.57 -6.94 -3.50
N LEU A 269 -9.20 -7.81 -2.56
CA LEU A 269 -8.14 -8.80 -2.75
C LEU A 269 -8.58 -9.91 -3.72
N ASN A 270 -9.83 -10.35 -3.67
CA ASN A 270 -10.39 -11.33 -4.61
C ASN A 270 -10.30 -10.87 -6.08
N GLU A 271 -10.30 -9.55 -6.32
CA GLU A 271 -10.16 -8.97 -7.65
C GLU A 271 -8.70 -8.69 -8.02
N SER A 272 -7.94 -8.09 -7.11
CA SER A 272 -6.58 -7.63 -7.39
C SER A 272 -5.53 -8.74 -7.39
N LEU A 273 -5.68 -9.79 -6.58
CA LEU A 273 -4.66 -10.83 -6.46
C LEU A 273 -4.51 -11.71 -7.71
N PRO A 274 -5.58 -12.14 -8.40
CA PRO A 274 -5.44 -12.85 -9.68
C PRO A 274 -4.72 -12.02 -10.74
N GLU A 275 -4.96 -10.70 -10.76
CA GLU A 275 -4.26 -9.81 -11.69
C GLU A 275 -2.78 -9.66 -11.36
N ILE A 276 -2.44 -9.58 -10.08
CA ILE A 276 -1.05 -9.60 -9.62
C ILE A 276 -0.37 -10.91 -10.03
N ILE A 277 -1.05 -12.06 -9.88
CA ILE A 277 -0.52 -13.36 -10.33
C ILE A 277 -0.21 -13.32 -11.82
N ARG A 278 -1.17 -12.91 -12.67
CA ARG A 278 -0.97 -12.84 -14.13
C ARG A 278 0.21 -11.96 -14.51
N ARG A 279 0.26 -10.74 -13.98
CA ARG A 279 1.35 -9.79 -14.25
C ARG A 279 2.70 -10.37 -13.85
N THR A 280 2.78 -11.00 -12.68
CA THR A 280 4.02 -11.60 -12.20
C THR A 280 4.44 -12.82 -13.04
N LEU A 281 3.49 -13.62 -13.54
CA LEU A 281 3.79 -14.69 -14.49
C LEU A 281 4.36 -14.14 -15.80
N ASP A 282 3.78 -13.09 -16.35
CA ASP A 282 4.29 -12.42 -17.56
C ASP A 282 5.71 -11.88 -17.35
N GLU A 283 5.98 -11.26 -16.21
CA GLU A 283 7.31 -10.76 -15.83
C GLU A 283 8.36 -11.87 -15.73
N GLU A 284 8.01 -13.05 -15.19
CA GLU A 284 8.94 -14.18 -15.06
C GLU A 284 9.15 -14.91 -16.40
N GLU A 285 8.11 -15.03 -17.25
CA GLU A 285 8.27 -15.56 -18.61
C GLU A 285 9.21 -14.69 -19.45
N GLU A 286 9.07 -13.37 -19.35
CA GLU A 286 9.93 -12.44 -20.10
C GLU A 286 11.39 -12.49 -19.61
N ARG A 287 11.57 -12.69 -18.30
CA ARG A 287 12.90 -12.92 -17.71
C ARG A 287 13.54 -14.19 -18.24
N ASP A 288 12.82 -15.32 -18.24
CA ASP A 288 13.33 -16.61 -18.75
C ASP A 288 13.68 -16.53 -20.25
N ARG A 289 12.89 -15.81 -21.06
CA ARG A 289 13.23 -15.54 -22.47
C ARG A 289 14.52 -14.74 -22.62
N THR A 290 14.70 -13.71 -21.78
CA THR A 290 15.89 -12.85 -21.79
C THR A 290 17.14 -13.63 -21.39
N ASP A 291 17.07 -14.41 -20.30
CA ASP A 291 18.18 -15.22 -19.80
C ASP A 291 18.60 -16.29 -20.84
N LYS A 292 17.65 -16.91 -21.54
CA LYS A 292 17.94 -17.84 -22.65
C LYS A 292 18.63 -17.14 -23.83
N ARG A 293 18.20 -15.93 -24.19
CA ARG A 293 18.82 -15.15 -25.27
C ARG A 293 20.26 -14.78 -24.94
N ASP A 294 20.52 -14.31 -23.71
CA ASP A 294 21.87 -13.96 -23.27
C ASP A 294 22.77 -15.20 -23.12
N GLY A 295 22.22 -16.33 -22.65
CA GLY A 295 22.92 -17.62 -22.61
C GLY A 295 23.32 -18.15 -23.99
N THR A 296 22.44 -18.04 -25.00
CA THR A 296 22.75 -18.44 -26.39
C THR A 296 23.79 -17.53 -27.05
N ALA A 297 23.76 -16.22 -26.79
CA ALA A 297 24.77 -15.28 -27.27
C ALA A 297 26.15 -15.54 -26.64
N ALA A 298 26.19 -15.89 -25.35
CA ALA A 298 27.42 -16.29 -24.67
C ALA A 298 27.99 -17.61 -25.21
N ALA A 299 27.14 -18.61 -25.48
CA ALA A 299 27.55 -19.88 -26.08
C ALA A 299 28.07 -19.71 -27.53
N ALA A 300 27.45 -18.83 -28.33
CA ALA A 300 27.93 -18.46 -29.65
C ALA A 300 29.27 -17.69 -29.61
N GLY A 301 29.46 -16.84 -28.60
CA GLY A 301 30.73 -16.14 -28.36
C GLY A 301 31.88 -17.09 -28.01
N VAL A 302 31.63 -18.14 -27.21
CA VAL A 302 32.65 -19.16 -26.86
C VAL A 302 33.06 -20.00 -28.08
N ALA A 303 32.14 -20.29 -29.00
CA ALA A 303 32.45 -20.96 -30.25
C ALA A 303 33.34 -20.12 -31.18
N LEU A 304 33.15 -18.78 -31.22
CA LEU A 304 33.97 -17.86 -32.00
C LEU A 304 35.36 -17.61 -31.40
N VAL A 305 35.49 -17.60 -30.06
CA VAL A 305 36.80 -17.44 -29.39
C VAL A 305 37.69 -18.67 -29.58
N SER A 306 37.10 -19.86 -29.72
CA SER A 306 37.85 -21.10 -30.00
C SER A 306 38.47 -21.12 -31.41
N ALA A 307 37.96 -20.30 -32.35
CA ALA A 307 38.53 -20.13 -33.69
C ALA A 307 39.59 -18.99 -33.76
N ALA A 308 39.69 -18.14 -32.73
CA ALA A 308 40.56 -16.96 -32.71
C ALA A 308 41.90 -17.16 -31.96
N ALA A 309 42.20 -18.37 -31.48
CA ALA A 309 43.48 -18.70 -30.81
C ALA A 309 44.67 -18.85 -31.79
N ALA A 310 44.63 -18.18 -32.95
CA ALA A 310 45.67 -18.20 -33.96
C ALA A 310 45.97 -16.79 -34.51
N GLN A 311 46.30 -15.82 -33.65
CA GLN A 311 47.11 -14.66 -34.08
C GLN A 311 47.72 -13.85 -32.92
N LYS A 312 48.99 -13.46 -33.11
CA LYS A 312 49.87 -12.71 -32.20
C LYS A 312 49.47 -11.21 -32.05
N PRO A 313 49.93 -10.52 -30.99
CA PRO A 313 49.37 -9.23 -30.57
C PRO A 313 50.00 -8.04 -31.30
N GLY A 314 49.14 -7.18 -31.87
CA GLY A 314 49.47 -5.86 -32.40
C GLY A 314 48.81 -4.76 -31.55
N LYS A 315 49.59 -3.72 -31.26
CA LYS A 315 49.26 -2.56 -30.42
C LYS A 315 48.16 -1.67 -31.02
N GLY A 316 47.39 -1.03 -30.14
CA GLY A 316 46.82 0.30 -30.39
C GLY A 316 45.30 0.36 -30.26
N GLY A 317 44.82 1.17 -29.31
CA GLY A 317 43.43 1.26 -28.89
C GLY A 317 42.43 1.58 -30.02
N ALA A 318 41.37 0.78 -30.06
CA ALA A 318 40.12 1.06 -30.79
C ALA A 318 39.01 0.06 -30.39
N VAL A 319 38.81 -0.17 -29.09
CA VAL A 319 37.77 -1.11 -28.58
C VAL A 319 36.72 -0.43 -27.69
N VAL A 320 36.86 0.86 -27.40
CA VAL A 320 35.98 1.54 -26.41
C VAL A 320 34.77 2.27 -27.04
N ASP A 321 34.75 2.49 -28.36
CA ASP A 321 33.75 3.40 -28.98
C ASP A 321 32.44 2.73 -29.48
N TRP A 322 32.24 1.42 -29.32
CA TRP A 322 30.98 0.75 -29.70
C TRP A 322 30.02 0.53 -28.51
N ILE A 323 30.44 0.74 -27.26
CA ILE A 323 29.64 0.34 -26.08
C ILE A 323 28.52 1.36 -25.71
N PHE A 324 28.40 2.50 -26.37
CA PHE A 324 27.56 3.62 -25.89
C PHE A 324 26.39 4.06 -26.77
N ASP A 325 25.72 3.14 -27.47
CA ASP A 325 24.38 3.43 -28.01
C ASP A 325 23.36 2.36 -27.59
N GLY A 326 22.49 2.75 -26.65
CA GLY A 326 21.25 2.04 -26.34
C GLY A 326 21.15 1.41 -24.95
N LEU A 327 20.66 2.19 -23.97
CA LEU A 327 19.84 1.72 -22.85
C LEU A 327 20.48 0.76 -21.80
N LYS A 328 21.64 1.09 -21.19
CA LYS A 328 22.12 0.38 -19.98
C LYS A 328 22.89 1.29 -18.98
N GLY A 329 22.16 2.16 -18.26
CA GLY A 329 22.75 3.02 -17.21
C GLY A 329 22.79 2.42 -15.80
N ILE A 330 22.00 1.39 -15.50
CA ILE A 330 21.82 0.88 -14.12
C ILE A 330 22.66 -0.39 -13.85
N PHE A 331 22.86 -1.24 -14.87
CA PHE A 331 23.56 -2.52 -14.71
C PHE A 331 25.10 -2.37 -14.64
N VAL A 332 25.65 -1.36 -15.32
CA VAL A 332 27.10 -1.07 -15.30
C VAL A 332 27.54 -0.54 -13.93
N LEU A 333 26.69 0.22 -13.22
CA LEU A 333 26.99 0.70 -11.87
C LEU A 333 27.11 -0.44 -10.85
N ILE A 334 26.28 -1.48 -10.95
CA ILE A 334 26.32 -2.63 -10.04
C ILE A 334 27.56 -3.50 -10.31
N LEU A 335 27.92 -3.69 -11.58
CA LEU A 335 29.08 -4.49 -11.97
C LEU A 335 30.41 -3.78 -11.62
N VAL A 336 30.47 -2.45 -11.79
CA VAL A 336 31.59 -1.61 -11.36
C VAL A 336 31.68 -1.53 -9.83
N ALA A 337 30.56 -1.51 -9.10
CA ALA A 337 30.55 -1.48 -7.63
C ALA A 337 30.93 -2.82 -6.97
N THR A 338 30.67 -3.95 -7.64
CA THR A 338 30.91 -5.30 -7.06
C THR A 338 32.26 -5.88 -7.48
N ILE A 339 32.75 -5.60 -8.69
CA ILE A 339 33.99 -6.19 -9.22
C ILE A 339 35.14 -5.16 -9.25
N GLY A 340 34.83 -3.87 -9.41
CA GLY A 340 35.82 -2.78 -9.45
C GLY A 340 36.77 -2.69 -8.25
N PRO A 341 36.32 -2.89 -7.00
CA PRO A 341 37.20 -2.86 -5.82
C PRO A 341 38.28 -3.95 -5.82
N LYS A 342 38.08 -5.06 -6.54
CA LYS A 342 39.07 -6.15 -6.65
C LYS A 342 40.08 -5.96 -7.78
N LEU A 343 39.76 -5.14 -8.78
CA LEU A 343 40.61 -4.93 -9.96
C LEU A 343 41.41 -3.61 -9.89
N PHE A 344 40.91 -2.57 -9.20
CA PHE A 344 41.55 -1.24 -9.15
C PHE A 344 41.44 -0.55 -7.78
N PRO A 345 42.15 -1.04 -6.74
CA PRO A 345 42.04 -0.53 -5.36
C PRO A 345 42.48 0.94 -5.20
N ASP A 346 43.50 1.40 -5.93
CA ASP A 346 44.04 2.76 -5.79
C ASP A 346 43.16 3.86 -6.40
N VAL A 347 42.27 3.50 -7.32
CA VAL A 347 41.34 4.43 -7.98
C VAL A 347 40.11 4.69 -7.11
N PHE A 348 39.65 3.67 -6.36
CA PHE A 348 38.42 3.75 -5.57
C PHE A 348 38.58 4.48 -4.23
N HIS A 349 39.77 4.49 -3.61
CA HIS A 349 40.00 5.24 -2.37
C HIS A 349 39.89 6.78 -2.55
N LYS A 350 39.91 7.27 -3.79
CA LYS A 350 39.74 8.70 -4.09
C LYS A 350 38.30 9.08 -4.46
N LEU A 351 37.42 8.11 -4.73
CA LEU A 351 35.99 8.38 -4.97
C LEU A 351 35.20 8.33 -3.65
N HIS A 352 35.13 9.46 -2.97
CA HIS A 352 34.12 9.69 -1.94
C HIS A 352 32.78 9.97 -2.63
N TRP A 353 31.82 9.06 -2.54
CA TRP A 353 30.45 9.25 -3.03
C TRP A 353 29.59 9.86 -1.91
N PRO A 354 29.20 11.14 -1.94
CA PRO A 354 28.26 11.68 -0.97
C PRO A 354 26.84 11.24 -1.33
N THR A 355 26.32 10.21 -0.64
CA THR A 355 24.98 9.64 -0.88
C THR A 355 23.89 10.23 0.02
N SER A 356 23.90 11.53 0.31
CA SER A 356 22.79 12.20 1.00
C SER A 356 21.79 12.80 0.00
N SER A 357 20.75 12.02 -0.32
CA SER A 357 19.54 12.60 -0.91
C SER A 357 18.69 13.23 0.20
N THR A 358 18.03 14.34 -0.11
CA THR A 358 17.16 15.06 0.80
C THR A 358 15.75 15.17 0.24
N SER A 359 14.74 15.11 1.12
CA SER A 359 13.33 15.23 0.73
C SER A 359 12.85 16.68 0.87
N LEU A 360 12.18 17.19 -0.16
CA LEU A 360 11.44 18.45 -0.15
C LEU A 360 9.94 18.14 -0.22
N SER A 361 9.20 18.51 0.80
CA SER A 361 7.76 18.31 0.87
C SER A 361 7.02 19.65 0.78
N ILE A 362 6.07 19.77 -0.14
CA ILE A 362 5.45 21.04 -0.52
C ILE A 362 3.92 20.97 -0.31
N PHE A 363 3.38 21.89 0.49
CA PHE A 363 1.93 22.15 0.56
C PHE A 363 1.50 23.09 -0.56
N VAL A 364 0.41 22.75 -1.26
CA VAL A 364 -0.22 23.64 -2.24
C VAL A 364 -1.72 23.73 -1.94
N PRO A 365 -2.25 24.94 -1.63
CA PRO A 365 -3.68 25.14 -1.45
C PRO A 365 -4.48 24.82 -2.71
N ALA A 366 -5.76 24.48 -2.53
CA ALA A 366 -6.67 24.25 -3.64
C ALA A 366 -6.74 25.49 -4.56
N GLY A 367 -6.63 25.28 -5.87
CA GLY A 367 -6.66 26.35 -6.88
C GLY A 367 -5.30 26.92 -7.27
N TYR A 368 -4.20 26.49 -6.64
CA TYR A 368 -2.84 26.87 -7.05
C TYR A 368 -2.05 25.66 -7.57
N THR A 369 -1.05 25.89 -8.42
CA THR A 369 -0.02 24.91 -8.74
C THR A 369 1.35 25.47 -8.42
N VAL A 370 2.32 24.61 -8.09
CA VAL A 370 3.70 25.01 -7.80
C VAL A 370 4.65 24.23 -8.70
N VAL A 371 5.45 24.93 -9.49
CA VAL A 371 6.49 24.32 -10.33
C VAL A 371 7.83 24.35 -9.60
N ALA A 372 8.46 23.20 -9.42
CA ALA A 372 9.77 23.04 -8.77
C ALA A 372 10.87 22.79 -9.82
N THR A 373 11.81 23.74 -9.93
CA THR A 373 12.88 23.72 -10.93
C THR A 373 14.26 23.76 -10.27
N PRO A 374 15.20 22.86 -10.65
CA PRO A 374 15.05 21.70 -11.55
C PRO A 374 14.30 20.52 -10.87
N PRO A 375 13.83 19.49 -11.61
CA PRO A 375 13.80 19.37 -13.07
C PRO A 375 12.57 20.02 -13.75
N GLY A 376 11.71 20.73 -13.02
CA GLY A 376 10.49 21.33 -13.57
C GLY A 376 9.24 20.49 -13.28
N VAL A 377 9.14 19.94 -12.05
CA VAL A 377 7.99 19.13 -11.64
C VAL A 377 6.86 20.04 -11.18
N THR A 378 5.65 19.82 -11.69
CA THR A 378 4.45 20.57 -11.28
C THR A 378 3.73 19.85 -10.15
N CYS A 379 3.64 20.49 -9.00
CA CYS A 379 2.83 20.10 -7.85
C CYS A 379 1.44 20.75 -7.97
N SER A 380 0.39 19.93 -8.04
CA SER A 380 -1.01 20.36 -8.14
C SER A 380 -1.79 19.96 -6.88
N PRO A 381 -2.94 20.58 -6.58
CA PRO A 381 -3.71 20.24 -5.39
C PRO A 381 -4.43 18.91 -5.64
N VAL A 382 -3.87 17.83 -5.13
CA VAL A 382 -4.51 16.52 -5.12
C VAL A 382 -4.88 16.21 -3.67
N ALA A 383 -6.16 15.90 -3.46
CA ALA A 383 -6.79 15.65 -2.17
C ALA A 383 -5.83 15.16 -1.08
N THR A 384 -5.67 15.97 -0.03
CA THR A 384 -5.10 15.62 1.28
C THR A 384 -3.61 15.21 1.36
N THR A 385 -2.82 15.26 0.28
CA THR A 385 -1.42 14.80 0.30
C THR A 385 -0.43 15.85 -0.20
N ASN A 386 0.78 15.83 0.39
CA ASN A 386 1.84 16.78 0.08
C ASN A 386 2.63 16.35 -1.17
N CYS A 387 3.11 17.31 -1.95
CA CYS A 387 4.01 17.03 -3.07
C CYS A 387 5.42 16.74 -2.53
N ASN A 388 5.89 15.50 -2.65
CA ASN A 388 7.19 15.07 -2.13
C ASN A 388 8.21 14.87 -3.26
N LEU A 389 9.28 15.64 -3.25
CA LEU A 389 10.36 15.62 -4.25
C LEU A 389 11.69 15.24 -3.59
N ARG A 390 12.56 14.54 -4.31
CA ARG A 390 13.90 14.14 -3.82
C ARG A 390 15.00 14.87 -4.58
N TYR A 391 15.93 15.46 -3.84
CA TYR A 391 17.05 16.23 -4.37
C TYR A 391 18.38 15.75 -3.80
N ARG A 392 19.49 16.03 -4.47
CA ARG A 392 20.81 15.91 -3.84
C ARG A 392 20.98 17.04 -2.83
N GLN A 393 21.56 16.77 -1.66
CA GLN A 393 21.85 17.81 -0.68
C GLN A 393 22.64 18.96 -1.33
N GLY A 394 22.24 20.21 -1.09
CA GLY A 394 22.87 21.38 -1.72
C GLY A 394 22.32 21.78 -3.09
N THR A 395 21.35 21.04 -3.65
CA THR A 395 20.66 21.45 -4.89
C THR A 395 19.86 22.72 -4.64
N ARG A 396 20.05 23.78 -5.44
CA ARG A 396 19.20 24.97 -5.39
C ARG A 396 17.90 24.70 -6.15
N VAL A 397 16.77 24.83 -5.48
CA VAL A 397 15.43 24.59 -6.04
C VAL A 397 14.64 25.89 -6.00
N THR A 398 14.05 26.26 -7.12
CA THR A 398 13.12 27.38 -7.24
C THR A 398 11.71 26.84 -7.42
N LEU A 399 10.82 27.24 -6.51
CA LEU A 399 9.41 26.97 -6.50
C LEU A 399 8.68 28.20 -7.06
N THR A 400 7.85 28.01 -8.07
CA THR A 400 7.04 29.09 -8.68
C THR A 400 5.57 28.74 -8.57
N ALA A 401 4.80 29.58 -7.86
CA ALA A 401 3.36 29.42 -7.74
C ALA A 401 2.66 29.98 -8.98
N GLN A 402 1.72 29.21 -9.52
CA GLN A 402 0.80 29.63 -10.58
C GLN A 402 -0.63 29.58 -10.05
N ARG A 403 -1.41 30.60 -10.38
CA ARG A 403 -2.80 30.73 -9.97
C ARG A 403 -3.72 30.02 -10.97
N GLY A 404 -4.63 29.19 -10.47
CA GLY A 404 -5.68 28.59 -11.27
C GLY A 404 -6.81 29.58 -11.58
N GLU A 405 -7.58 29.27 -12.62
CA GLU A 405 -8.62 30.14 -13.19
C GLU A 405 -9.76 30.47 -12.21
N PHE A 406 -9.99 29.62 -11.20
CA PHE A 406 -11.11 29.72 -10.25
C PHE A 406 -10.73 30.32 -8.88
N VAL A 407 -9.53 30.88 -8.73
CA VAL A 407 -9.07 31.46 -7.45
C VAL A 407 -9.54 32.90 -7.31
N THR A 408 -10.31 33.18 -6.26
CA THR A 408 -10.89 34.51 -5.98
C THR A 408 -9.90 35.48 -5.32
N TYR A 409 -8.87 34.99 -4.62
CA TYR A 409 -7.89 35.85 -3.96
C TYR A 409 -6.83 36.38 -4.92
N GLN A 410 -6.70 37.71 -4.96
CA GLN A 410 -5.79 38.40 -5.88
C GLN A 410 -4.52 38.95 -5.22
N GLY A 411 -4.40 38.89 -3.89
CA GLY A 411 -3.27 39.45 -3.15
C GLY A 411 -1.96 38.66 -3.27
N PRO A 412 -0.89 39.15 -2.63
CA PRO A 412 0.40 38.48 -2.61
C PRO A 412 0.33 37.16 -1.82
N LEU A 413 0.95 36.10 -2.35
CA LEU A 413 1.10 34.85 -1.64
C LEU A 413 2.33 34.92 -0.73
N SER A 414 2.31 34.14 0.35
CA SER A 414 3.43 34.03 1.28
C SER A 414 3.98 32.61 1.27
N TRP A 415 5.30 32.48 1.36
CA TRP A 415 5.95 31.17 1.48
C TRP A 415 6.45 30.98 2.91
N THR A 416 6.20 29.82 3.50
CA THR A 416 6.78 29.42 4.80
C THR A 416 7.79 28.30 4.58
N GLY A 417 8.95 28.37 5.25
CA GLY A 417 10.05 27.41 5.08
C GLY A 417 11.11 27.80 4.04
N CYS A 418 10.99 28.99 3.44
CA CYS A 418 11.93 29.51 2.45
C CYS A 418 12.78 30.66 3.01
N GLY A 419 14.07 30.42 3.22
CA GLY A 419 15.02 31.42 3.69
C GLY A 419 15.45 32.40 2.60
N THR A 420 15.08 33.67 2.78
CA THR A 420 15.47 34.89 2.03
C THR A 420 14.85 35.09 0.64
N THR A 421 14.14 36.21 0.51
CA THR A 421 13.52 36.84 -0.67
C THR A 421 12.19 36.25 -1.16
N THR A 422 11.15 36.46 -0.36
CA THR A 422 9.74 36.22 -0.69
C THR A 422 9.26 37.21 -1.75
N SER A 423 9.52 36.91 -3.04
CA SER A 423 8.65 37.44 -4.08
C SER A 423 7.38 36.59 -4.01
N GLY A 424 6.20 37.20 -3.89
CA GLY A 424 4.97 36.44 -3.60
C GLY A 424 4.69 35.29 -4.58
N ASN A 425 5.31 35.28 -5.76
CA ASN A 425 5.10 34.23 -6.75
C ASN A 425 6.22 33.17 -6.81
N SER A 426 7.36 33.38 -6.15
CA SER A 426 8.46 32.41 -6.15
C SER A 426 9.23 32.33 -4.84
N CYS A 427 9.68 31.12 -4.53
CA CYS A 427 10.57 30.81 -3.42
C CYS A 427 11.81 30.07 -3.96
N THR A 428 13.02 30.48 -3.56
CA THR A 428 14.23 29.71 -3.83
C THR A 428 14.84 29.24 -2.52
N LEU A 429 15.16 27.94 -2.44
CA LEU A 429 15.79 27.34 -1.26
C LEU A 429 16.85 26.31 -1.64
N VAL A 430 17.67 25.95 -0.65
CA VAL A 430 18.65 24.86 -0.76
C VAL A 430 18.36 23.88 0.38
N PRO A 431 17.65 22.76 0.13
CA PRO A 431 17.39 21.79 1.18
C PRO A 431 18.71 21.12 1.59
N THR A 432 19.08 21.31 2.85
CA THR A 432 20.25 20.67 3.49
C THR A 432 19.86 19.42 4.29
N GLY A 433 18.56 19.22 4.52
CA GLY A 433 17.92 18.06 5.16
C GLY A 433 16.44 18.03 4.77
N ASN A 434 15.63 17.19 5.43
CA ASN A 434 14.19 17.08 5.15
C ASN A 434 13.51 18.45 5.31
N ALA A 435 13.17 19.08 4.20
CA ALA A 435 12.61 20.42 4.15
C ALA A 435 11.11 20.36 3.89
N ARG A 436 10.36 21.21 4.59
CA ARG A 436 8.92 21.39 4.41
C ARG A 436 8.66 22.84 4.03
N VAL A 437 7.91 23.03 2.96
CA VAL A 437 7.59 24.35 2.43
C VAL A 437 6.10 24.43 2.20
N CYS A 438 5.50 25.55 2.59
CA CYS A 438 4.08 25.78 2.38
C CYS A 438 3.83 27.08 1.63
N LEU A 439 2.95 27.00 0.62
CA LEU A 439 2.34 28.18 0.01
C LEU A 439 1.14 28.60 0.87
N VAL A 440 1.16 29.86 1.33
CA VAL A 440 0.16 30.45 2.21
C VAL A 440 -0.63 31.50 1.43
N GLU A 441 -1.95 31.32 1.43
CA GLU A 441 -2.90 32.37 1.07
C GLU A 441 -3.39 33.04 2.38
N PRO A 442 -3.27 34.37 2.53
CA PRO A 442 -3.76 35.07 3.70
C PRO A 442 -5.26 34.80 3.96
N GLY A 443 -5.57 34.20 5.11
CA GLY A 443 -6.95 33.90 5.54
C GLY A 443 -7.43 32.46 5.30
N TYR A 444 -6.60 31.58 4.72
CA TYR A 444 -6.95 30.18 4.51
C TYR A 444 -7.02 29.38 5.83
N GLN A 445 -8.22 28.93 6.23
CA GLN A 445 -8.46 28.25 7.51
C GLN A 445 -8.13 26.74 7.51
N GLY A 446 -7.86 26.15 6.34
CA GLY A 446 -7.57 24.71 6.20
C GLY A 446 -6.09 24.34 6.23
N MET A 447 -5.22 25.23 6.72
CA MET A 447 -3.78 25.05 6.66
C MET A 447 -3.27 24.18 7.83
N PRO A 448 -2.46 23.14 7.57
CA PRO A 448 -1.83 22.37 8.64
C PRO A 448 -0.67 23.18 9.24
N TRP A 449 -0.98 24.18 10.08
CA TRP A 449 0.01 25.13 10.62
C TRP A 449 1.17 24.48 11.38
N ASP A 450 0.92 23.31 11.99
CA ASP A 450 1.94 22.52 12.69
C ASP A 450 2.97 21.90 11.73
N TRP A 451 2.63 21.78 10.45
CA TRP A 451 3.47 21.19 9.42
C TRP A 451 4.38 22.20 8.72
N CYS A 452 3.97 23.48 8.72
CA CYS A 452 4.62 24.55 7.97
C CYS A 452 5.71 25.29 8.77
N ARG A 453 5.93 24.94 10.05
CA ARG A 453 7.05 25.45 10.85
C ARG A 453 8.23 24.50 10.69
N GLY A 454 9.26 24.98 9.99
CA GLY A 454 10.60 24.38 9.97
C GLY A 454 11.48 25.04 11.01
#